data_AF-A0A919DMP7-F1
#
_entry.id   AF-A0A919DMP7-F1
#
_cell.length_a   1.000
_cell.length_b   1.000
_cell.length_c   1.000
_cell.angle_alpha   90.00
_cell.angle_beta   90.00
_cell.angle_gamma   90.00
#
_symmetry.space_group_name_H-M   'P 1'
#
loop_
_entity.id
_entity.type
_entity.pdbx_description
1 polymer ?
#
loop_
_entity_poly.entity_id
_entity_poly.type
_entity_poly.pdbx_seq_one_letter_code
_entity_poly.pdbx_strand_id
1 'polypeptide(L)'
;MARRPALTPGKPAALPPDTDPIHAQQNGTAMHDTSSAAAPAPAAAAPPGRAAAGRGPVTLLLVVASLACLDTLVQGLLAGMLLNGDVASVDPHGANAYVFELLVFLQVVAAALVRRHDRRLTWPLKATVGILVATFTQTMLGLEGSLAAHVTLGVALCAMETALVLRAFSLRAATPPAPR
;
A
#
# COMPACT_ATOMS: atom_id res chain seq x y z
N MET A 1 13.15 -36.24 -43.20
CA MET A 1 14.36 -35.40 -43.33
C MET A 1 14.02 -34.21 -44.22
N ALA A 2 13.79 -33.02 -43.64
CA ALA A 2 13.40 -31.81 -44.38
C ALA A 2 14.47 -30.72 -44.16
N ARG A 3 15.11 -30.29 -45.25
CA ARG A 3 16.13 -29.22 -45.30
C ARG A 3 15.47 -27.84 -45.17
N ARG A 4 15.96 -26.99 -44.27
CA ARG A 4 15.69 -25.54 -44.24
C ARG A 4 16.87 -24.78 -44.90
N PRO A 5 16.62 -23.72 -45.69
CA PRO A 5 17.67 -22.91 -46.30
C PRO A 5 18.20 -21.80 -45.39
N ALA A 6 19.45 -21.41 -45.64
CA ALA A 6 20.28 -20.47 -44.89
C ALA A 6 19.97 -18.99 -45.22
N LEU A 7 20.02 -18.13 -44.19
CA LEU A 7 20.00 -16.67 -44.30
C LEU A 7 21.44 -16.12 -44.33
N THR A 8 21.73 -15.23 -45.28
CA THR A 8 22.99 -14.49 -45.43
C THR A 8 22.94 -13.15 -44.68
N PRO A 9 24.04 -12.68 -44.07
CA PRO A 9 24.11 -11.36 -43.41
C PRO A 9 24.68 -10.27 -44.34
N GLY A 10 23.98 -9.13 -44.43
CA GLY A 10 24.40 -7.91 -45.12
C GLY A 10 25.23 -6.95 -44.25
N LYS A 11 26.15 -6.25 -44.92
CA LYS A 11 27.37 -5.54 -44.47
C LYS A 11 27.14 -4.15 -43.81
N PRO A 12 28.07 -3.65 -42.94
CA PRO A 12 27.96 -2.39 -42.18
C PRO A 12 28.36 -1.12 -42.96
N ALA A 13 27.82 0.04 -42.53
CA ALA A 13 28.18 1.37 -43.02
C ALA A 13 29.01 2.17 -41.99
N ALA A 14 29.98 2.92 -42.50
CA ALA A 14 31.07 3.57 -41.78
C ALA A 14 30.81 5.07 -41.46
N LEU A 15 31.43 5.52 -40.36
CA LEU A 15 31.78 6.92 -39.98
C LEU A 15 33.20 7.24 -40.57
N PRO A 16 33.93 8.38 -40.36
CA PRO A 16 33.69 9.79 -39.93
C PRO A 16 34.36 10.78 -40.98
N PRO A 17 34.99 11.97 -40.71
CA PRO A 17 35.11 12.84 -39.52
C PRO A 17 35.08 14.41 -39.72
N ASP A 18 34.97 15.10 -38.56
CA ASP A 18 35.67 16.30 -38.03
C ASP A 18 35.88 17.68 -38.72
N THR A 19 35.93 18.67 -37.80
CA THR A 19 36.72 19.93 -37.69
C THR A 19 36.09 21.31 -37.99
N ASP A 20 35.81 22.06 -36.91
CA ASP A 20 36.30 23.42 -36.47
C ASP A 20 36.30 24.64 -37.45
N PRO A 21 36.46 25.94 -37.03
CA PRO A 21 36.83 26.52 -35.72
C PRO A 21 36.07 27.81 -35.26
N ILE A 22 36.51 28.29 -34.10
CA ILE A 22 36.36 29.58 -33.37
C ILE A 22 36.44 30.87 -34.23
N HIS A 23 35.60 31.88 -33.92
CA HIS A 23 35.96 33.32 -33.98
C HIS A 23 35.15 34.19 -32.99
N ALA A 24 35.85 35.18 -32.42
CA ALA A 24 35.49 36.06 -31.29
C ALA A 24 34.66 37.30 -31.66
N GLN A 25 33.95 37.93 -30.70
CA GLN A 25 33.76 39.40 -30.67
C GLN A 25 33.30 40.00 -29.32
N GLN A 26 34.24 40.67 -28.64
CA GLN A 26 34.27 41.99 -27.97
C GLN A 26 33.04 42.64 -27.26
N ASN A 27 33.30 43.00 -25.99
CA ASN A 27 33.05 44.24 -25.23
C ASN A 27 31.91 45.23 -25.62
N GLY A 28 31.09 45.57 -24.61
CA GLY A 28 30.31 46.81 -24.55
C GLY A 28 29.94 47.17 -23.11
N THR A 29 30.64 48.14 -22.53
CA THR A 29 30.33 48.79 -21.25
C THR A 29 29.20 49.79 -21.46
N ALA A 30 28.06 49.62 -20.80
CA ALA A 30 27.06 50.67 -20.64
C ALA A 30 26.41 50.55 -19.25
N MET A 31 26.89 51.41 -18.36
CA MET A 31 26.21 51.85 -17.14
C MET A 31 24.89 52.51 -17.53
N HIS A 32 23.76 52.09 -16.96
CA HIS A 32 22.65 52.93 -16.53
C HIS A 32 21.55 52.10 -15.83
N ASP A 33 20.93 52.74 -14.85
CA ASP A 33 19.61 52.46 -14.26
C ASP A 33 19.54 51.60 -13.00
N THR A 34 19.67 52.33 -11.89
CA THR A 34 19.01 52.08 -10.61
C THR A 34 17.55 51.69 -10.80
N SER A 35 17.18 50.46 -10.44
CA SER A 35 15.78 50.07 -10.21
C SER A 35 15.65 49.28 -8.91
N SER A 36 15.12 49.98 -7.91
CA SER A 36 14.24 49.55 -6.83
C SER A 36 14.50 48.16 -6.24
N ALA A 37 15.11 48.14 -5.05
CA ALA A 37 14.97 47.03 -4.12
C ALA A 37 13.48 46.80 -3.83
N ALA A 38 12.91 45.76 -4.43
CA ALA A 38 11.58 45.29 -4.11
C ALA A 38 11.53 44.95 -2.62
N ALA A 39 10.75 45.73 -1.86
CA ALA A 39 10.39 45.39 -0.49
C ALA A 39 9.75 43.99 -0.49
N PRO A 40 10.12 43.09 0.43
CA PRO A 40 9.43 41.81 0.54
C PRO A 40 7.97 42.09 0.88
N ALA A 41 7.07 41.63 0.01
CA ALA A 41 5.64 41.63 0.28
C ALA A 41 5.40 40.99 1.66
N PRO A 42 4.51 41.53 2.51
CA PRO A 42 4.16 40.87 3.75
C PRO A 42 3.65 39.48 3.39
N ALA A 43 4.36 38.46 3.88
CA ALA A 43 3.93 37.08 3.77
C ALA A 43 2.48 37.03 4.26
N ALA A 44 1.56 36.78 3.33
CA ALA A 44 0.15 36.58 3.66
C ALA A 44 0.13 35.53 4.76
N ALA A 45 -0.30 35.93 5.96
CA ALA A 45 -0.36 35.07 7.11
C ALA A 45 -1.10 33.79 6.71
N ALA A 46 -0.36 32.68 6.68
CA ALA A 46 -0.96 31.38 6.43
C ALA A 46 -2.09 31.20 7.45
N PRO A 47 -3.28 30.72 7.02
CA PRO A 47 -4.39 30.55 7.93
C PRO A 47 -3.95 29.68 9.12
N PRO A 48 -4.35 30.02 10.36
CA PRO A 48 -4.00 29.24 11.55
C PRO A 48 -4.34 27.77 11.32
N GLY A 49 -3.36 26.93 11.66
CA GLY A 49 -3.20 25.59 11.11
C GLY A 49 -4.42 24.69 11.22
N ARG A 50 -4.63 23.91 10.15
CA ARG A 50 -5.23 22.56 10.25
C ARG A 50 -4.25 21.63 10.99
N ALA A 51 -4.02 21.90 12.26
CA ALA A 51 -3.24 21.01 13.11
C ALA A 51 -4.08 19.77 13.46
N ALA A 52 -3.54 18.59 13.15
CA ALA A 52 -3.90 17.27 13.70
C ALA A 52 -5.26 16.60 13.40
N ALA A 53 -6.18 17.21 12.64
CA ALA A 53 -7.41 16.52 12.23
C ALA A 53 -7.14 15.52 11.08
N GLY A 54 -6.93 14.24 11.40
CA GLY A 54 -6.92 13.18 10.36
C GLY A 54 -6.09 11.92 10.64
N ARG A 55 -5.26 11.88 11.69
CA ARG A 55 -4.38 10.72 11.95
C ARG A 55 -5.03 9.59 12.75
N GLY A 56 -5.97 9.91 13.64
CA GLY A 56 -6.61 8.94 14.54
C GLY A 56 -7.24 7.74 13.82
N PRO A 57 -8.14 7.94 12.84
CA PRO A 57 -8.78 6.83 12.12
C PRO A 57 -7.80 5.95 11.35
N VAL A 58 -6.73 6.53 10.77
CA VAL A 58 -5.69 5.78 10.05
C VAL A 58 -4.84 4.96 11.02
N THR A 59 -4.47 5.52 12.16
CA THR A 59 -3.75 4.78 13.22
C THR A 59 -4.61 3.64 13.76
N LEU A 60 -5.90 3.87 14.00
CA LEU A 60 -6.83 2.82 14.44
C LEU A 60 -6.90 1.69 13.41
N LEU A 61 -7.10 2.02 12.12
CA LEU A 61 -7.12 1.02 11.05
C LEU A 61 -5.82 0.18 11.03
N LEU A 62 -4.67 0.83 11.16
CA LEU A 62 -3.37 0.16 11.17
C LEU A 62 -3.22 -0.79 12.36
N VAL A 63 -3.55 -0.34 13.57
CA VAL A 63 -3.46 -1.18 14.77
C VAL A 63 -4.36 -2.40 14.63
N VAL A 64 -5.64 -2.20 14.29
CA VAL A 64 -6.60 -3.31 14.16
C VAL A 64 -6.21 -4.26 13.03
N ALA A 65 -5.78 -3.75 11.86
CA ALA A 65 -5.31 -4.59 10.76
C ALA A 65 -4.05 -5.37 11.12
N SER A 66 -3.14 -4.78 11.90
CA SER A 66 -1.92 -5.48 12.34
C SER A 66 -2.24 -6.59 13.34
N LEU A 67 -3.19 -6.36 14.25
CA LEU A 67 -3.68 -7.38 15.17
C LEU A 67 -4.37 -8.51 14.41
N ALA A 68 -5.26 -8.21 13.45
CA ALA A 68 -5.91 -9.22 12.62
C ALA A 68 -4.89 -10.03 11.81
N CYS A 69 -3.91 -9.36 11.19
CA CYS A 69 -2.84 -10.01 10.46
C CYS A 69 -2.04 -10.97 11.35
N LEU A 70 -1.70 -10.56 12.57
CA LEU A 70 -1.00 -11.43 13.52
C LEU A 70 -1.90 -12.61 13.96
N ASP A 71 -3.18 -12.36 14.16
CA ASP A 71 -4.16 -13.36 14.53
C ASP A 71 -4.27 -14.47 13.47
N THR A 72 -4.19 -14.15 12.17
CA THR A 72 -4.15 -15.17 11.11
C THR A 72 -2.97 -16.16 11.24
N LEU A 73 -1.84 -15.73 11.81
CA LEU A 73 -0.70 -16.62 12.07
C LEU A 73 -0.99 -17.58 13.23
N VAL A 74 -1.64 -17.08 14.28
CA VAL A 74 -2.11 -17.90 15.41
C VAL A 74 -3.14 -18.90 14.91
N GLN A 75 -4.08 -18.46 14.08
CA GLN A 75 -5.12 -19.31 13.47
C GLN A 75 -4.50 -20.43 12.62
N GLY A 76 -3.47 -20.11 11.82
CA GLY A 76 -2.71 -21.08 11.04
C GLY A 76 -1.94 -22.09 11.90
N LEU A 77 -1.35 -21.64 13.01
CA LEU A 77 -0.69 -22.54 13.97
C LEU A 77 -1.69 -23.51 14.61
N LEU A 78 -2.83 -23.01 15.11
CA LEU A 78 -3.89 -23.83 15.70
C LEU A 78 -4.44 -24.84 14.69
N ALA A 79 -4.68 -24.42 13.46
CA ALA A 79 -5.10 -25.30 12.37
C ALA A 79 -4.03 -26.38 12.05
N GLY A 80 -2.75 -26.00 12.02
CA GLY A 80 -1.64 -26.92 11.82
C GLY A 80 -1.57 -27.99 12.90
N MET A 81 -1.79 -27.63 14.18
CA MET A 81 -1.86 -28.59 15.28
C MET A 81 -3.03 -29.57 15.11
N LEU A 82 -4.21 -29.07 14.68
CA LEU A 82 -5.37 -29.93 14.41
C LEU A 82 -5.09 -30.93 13.29
N LEU A 83 -4.46 -30.47 12.20
CA LEU A 83 -4.05 -31.33 11.07
C LEU A 83 -2.98 -32.36 11.48
N ASN A 84 -2.18 -32.06 12.50
CA ASN A 84 -1.23 -32.99 13.09
C ASN A 84 -1.87 -33.96 14.11
N GLY A 85 -3.20 -33.92 14.30
CA GLY A 85 -3.96 -34.83 15.14
C GLY A 85 -4.20 -34.34 16.57
N ASP A 86 -3.83 -33.11 16.92
CA ASP A 86 -4.15 -32.52 18.22
C ASP A 86 -5.61 -32.07 18.28
N VAL A 87 -6.49 -32.97 18.72
CA VAL A 87 -7.93 -32.68 18.84
C VAL A 87 -8.25 -31.62 19.90
N ALA A 88 -7.34 -31.35 20.84
CA ALA A 88 -7.54 -30.32 21.86
C ALA A 88 -7.43 -28.90 21.27
N SER A 89 -6.88 -28.74 20.05
CA SER A 89 -6.77 -27.46 19.38
C SER A 89 -8.05 -27.01 18.67
N VAL A 90 -9.08 -27.86 18.59
CA VAL A 90 -10.39 -27.53 17.97
C VAL A 90 -11.05 -26.34 18.67
N ASP A 91 -11.23 -26.40 19.99
CA ASP A 91 -11.89 -25.33 20.74
C ASP A 91 -11.09 -24.01 20.69
N PRO A 92 -9.76 -24.02 20.91
CA PRO A 92 -8.93 -22.82 20.70
C PRO A 92 -9.03 -22.26 19.28
N HIS A 93 -9.04 -23.10 18.24
CA HIS A 93 -9.15 -22.65 16.86
C HIS A 93 -10.50 -21.96 16.59
N GLY A 94 -11.59 -22.55 17.08
CA GLY A 94 -12.92 -21.93 17.02
C GLY A 94 -13.01 -20.62 17.79
N ALA A 95 -12.48 -20.57 19.01
CA ALA A 95 -12.42 -19.35 19.81
C ALA A 95 -11.60 -18.24 19.11
N ASN A 96 -10.46 -18.58 18.52
CA ASN A 96 -9.64 -17.65 17.74
C ASN A 96 -10.40 -17.13 16.52
N ALA A 97 -11.22 -17.95 15.86
CA ALA A 97 -12.01 -17.49 14.71
C ALA A 97 -12.97 -16.34 15.08
N TYR A 98 -13.59 -16.38 16.27
CA TYR A 98 -14.42 -15.27 16.74
C TYR A 98 -13.62 -13.99 17.04
N VAL A 99 -12.38 -14.13 17.55
CA VAL A 99 -11.48 -12.99 17.74
C VAL A 99 -11.11 -12.36 16.40
N PHE A 100 -10.76 -13.18 15.40
CA PHE A 100 -10.49 -12.72 14.04
C PHE A 100 -11.70 -12.00 13.44
N GLU A 101 -12.89 -12.59 13.51
CA GLU A 101 -14.14 -11.97 13.03
C GLU A 101 -14.39 -10.60 13.65
N LEU A 102 -14.23 -10.48 14.98
CA LEU A 102 -14.36 -9.21 15.69
C LEU A 102 -13.34 -8.18 15.20
N LEU A 103 -12.08 -8.57 15.02
CA LEU A 103 -11.04 -7.67 14.52
C LEU A 103 -11.37 -7.18 13.11
N VAL A 104 -11.80 -8.06 12.20
CA VAL A 104 -12.21 -7.68 10.84
C VAL A 104 -13.42 -6.73 10.87
N PHE A 105 -14.40 -6.96 11.74
CA PHE A 105 -15.50 -6.01 11.95
C PHE A 105 -15.00 -4.62 12.40
N LEU A 106 -14.07 -4.57 13.35
CA LEU A 106 -13.45 -3.32 13.80
C LEU A 106 -12.67 -2.64 12.67
N GLN A 107 -12.05 -3.38 11.75
CA GLN A 107 -11.41 -2.80 10.56
C GLN A 107 -12.43 -2.10 9.65
N VAL A 108 -13.60 -2.70 9.42
CA VAL A 108 -14.66 -2.07 8.62
C VAL A 108 -15.12 -0.76 9.27
N VAL A 109 -15.27 -0.74 10.59
CA VAL A 109 -15.60 0.49 11.34
C VAL A 109 -14.49 1.54 11.18
N ALA A 110 -13.22 1.16 11.38
CA ALA A 110 -12.09 2.06 11.22
C ALA A 110 -11.99 2.62 9.78
N ALA A 111 -12.18 1.76 8.77
CA ALA A 111 -12.19 2.15 7.37
C ALA A 111 -13.36 3.07 7.01
N ALA A 112 -14.54 2.87 7.62
CA ALA A 112 -15.67 3.77 7.49
C ALA A 112 -15.38 5.15 8.12
N LEU A 113 -14.70 5.19 9.27
CA LEU A 113 -14.23 6.44 9.89
C LEU A 113 -13.20 7.16 9.01
N VAL A 114 -12.26 6.43 8.41
CA VAL A 114 -11.30 6.98 7.43
C VAL A 114 -12.07 7.59 6.25
N ARG A 115 -13.03 6.88 5.66
CA ARG A 115 -13.86 7.38 4.55
C ARG A 115 -14.71 8.60 4.94
N ARG A 116 -15.16 8.68 6.19
CA ARG A 116 -15.91 9.84 6.69
C ARG A 116 -15.04 11.11 6.72
N HIS A 117 -13.76 10.98 7.05
CA HIS A 117 -12.80 12.09 7.07
C HIS A 117 -12.27 12.43 5.67
N ASP A 118 -12.01 11.42 4.84
CA ASP A 118 -11.60 11.58 3.45
C ASP A 118 -12.46 10.72 2.52
N ARG A 119 -13.43 11.35 1.87
CA ARG A 119 -14.38 10.69 0.97
C ARG A 119 -13.72 10.11 -0.29
N ARG A 120 -12.53 10.57 -0.66
CA ARG A 120 -11.79 10.06 -1.83
C ARG A 120 -11.10 8.73 -1.51
N LEU A 121 -10.76 8.50 -0.24
CA LEU A 121 -10.07 7.29 0.23
C LEU A 121 -11.03 6.12 0.44
N THR A 122 -11.60 5.61 -0.65
CA THR A 122 -12.63 4.56 -0.61
C THR A 122 -12.09 3.14 -0.56
N TRP A 123 -10.82 2.94 -0.92
CA TRP A 123 -10.21 1.61 -1.01
C TRP A 123 -10.17 0.82 0.32
N PRO A 124 -9.90 1.43 1.51
CA PRO A 124 -9.83 0.66 2.75
C PRO A 124 -11.17 0.03 3.11
N LEU A 125 -12.27 0.76 2.86
CA LEU A 125 -13.60 0.26 3.13
C LEU A 125 -13.95 -0.90 2.20
N LYS A 126 -13.61 -0.80 0.91
CA LYS A 126 -13.83 -1.91 -0.03
C LYS A 126 -13.02 -3.15 0.33
N ALA A 127 -11.75 -2.96 0.71
CA ALA A 127 -10.86 -4.05 1.09
C ALA A 127 -11.35 -4.78 2.35
N THR A 128 -11.63 -4.03 3.42
CA THR A 128 -12.11 -4.59 4.71
C THR A 128 -13.48 -5.27 4.59
N VAL A 129 -14.39 -4.72 3.77
CA VAL A 129 -15.67 -5.41 3.46
C VAL A 129 -15.44 -6.71 2.69
N GLY A 130 -14.50 -6.73 1.74
CA GLY A 130 -14.12 -7.95 1.02
C GLY A 130 -13.54 -9.02 1.95
N ILE A 131 -12.65 -8.61 2.86
CA ILE A 131 -12.08 -9.49 3.89
C ILE A 131 -13.18 -10.02 4.82
N LEU A 132 -14.14 -9.19 5.23
CA LEU A 132 -15.27 -9.63 6.06
C LEU A 132 -16.12 -10.69 5.37
N VAL A 133 -16.45 -10.50 4.09
CA VAL A 133 -17.19 -11.49 3.29
C VAL A 133 -16.41 -12.80 3.16
N ALA A 134 -15.10 -12.71 2.88
CA ALA A 134 -14.22 -13.88 2.81
C ALA A 134 -14.12 -14.60 4.17
N THR A 135 -14.10 -13.86 5.28
CA THR A 135 -14.07 -14.42 6.64
C THR A 135 -15.32 -15.25 6.91
N PHE A 136 -16.52 -14.71 6.66
CA PHE A 136 -17.76 -15.49 6.80
C PHE A 136 -17.81 -16.71 5.89
N THR A 137 -17.33 -16.56 4.65
CA THR A 137 -17.22 -17.68 3.71
C THR A 137 -16.32 -18.78 4.27
N GLN A 138 -15.18 -18.40 4.87
CA GLN A 138 -14.27 -19.34 5.51
C GLN A 138 -14.91 -20.04 6.71
N THR A 139 -15.66 -19.31 7.55
CA THR A 139 -16.40 -19.90 8.67
C THR A 139 -17.39 -20.96 8.18
N MET A 140 -18.15 -20.68 7.12
CA MET A 140 -19.07 -21.66 6.54
C MET A 140 -18.33 -22.89 6.00
N LEU A 141 -17.23 -22.70 5.26
CA LEU A 141 -16.42 -23.82 4.76
C LEU A 141 -15.84 -24.69 5.90
N GLY A 142 -15.51 -24.07 7.04
CA GLY A 142 -15.04 -24.77 8.23
C GLY A 142 -16.16 -25.61 8.87
N LEU A 143 -17.37 -25.05 9.00
CA LEU A 143 -18.54 -25.74 9.53
C LEU A 143 -19.01 -26.90 8.63
N GLU A 144 -18.88 -26.76 7.31
CA GLU A 144 -19.20 -27.79 6.33
C GLU A 144 -18.12 -28.90 6.24
N GLY A 145 -16.96 -28.71 6.91
CA GLY A 145 -15.85 -29.65 6.84
C GLY A 145 -15.10 -29.65 5.49
N SER A 146 -15.27 -28.62 4.68
CA SER A 146 -14.60 -28.46 3.37
C SER A 146 -13.15 -28.04 3.56
N LEU A 147 -12.32 -28.96 4.06
CA LEU A 147 -11.00 -28.67 4.61
C LEU A 147 -10.06 -27.98 3.61
N ALA A 148 -9.97 -28.50 2.38
CA ALA A 148 -9.09 -27.92 1.36
C ALA A 148 -9.46 -26.47 1.01
N ALA A 149 -10.76 -26.19 0.85
CA ALA A 149 -11.25 -24.86 0.54
C ALA A 149 -11.08 -23.92 1.74
N HIS A 150 -11.39 -24.39 2.95
CA HIS A 150 -11.24 -23.64 4.19
C HIS A 150 -9.78 -23.21 4.43
N VAL A 151 -8.83 -24.15 4.35
CA VAL A 151 -7.40 -23.87 4.54
C VAL A 151 -6.87 -22.94 3.46
N THR A 152 -7.24 -23.15 2.20
CA THR A 152 -6.81 -22.29 1.09
C THR A 152 -7.29 -20.86 1.28
N LEU A 153 -8.55 -20.68 1.69
CA LEU A 153 -9.10 -19.36 1.97
C LEU A 153 -8.43 -18.72 3.20
N GLY A 154 -8.03 -19.51 4.19
CA GLY A 154 -7.26 -19.05 5.36
C GLY A 154 -5.93 -18.44 4.98
N VAL A 155 -5.18 -19.12 4.11
CA VAL A 155 -3.92 -18.58 3.58
C VAL A 155 -4.16 -17.32 2.75
N ALA A 156 -5.23 -17.28 1.95
CA ALA A 156 -5.61 -16.10 1.19
C ALA A 156 -5.98 -14.92 2.10
N LEU A 157 -6.70 -15.15 3.21
CA LEU A 157 -7.01 -14.13 4.22
C LEU A 157 -5.75 -13.57 4.89
N CYS A 158 -4.79 -14.42 5.26
CA CYS A 158 -3.50 -13.97 5.79
C CYS A 158 -2.76 -13.05 4.77
N ALA A 159 -2.75 -13.43 3.49
CA ALA A 159 -2.16 -12.60 2.45
C ALA A 159 -2.91 -11.27 2.24
N MET A 160 -4.25 -11.29 2.29
CA MET A 160 -5.08 -10.08 2.19
C MET A 160 -4.85 -9.12 3.35
N GLU A 161 -4.77 -9.64 4.59
CA GLU A 161 -4.46 -8.86 5.79
C GLU A 161 -3.06 -8.25 5.71
N THR A 162 -2.07 -9.05 5.32
CA THR A 162 -0.70 -8.56 5.09
C THR A 162 -0.69 -7.41 4.08
N ALA A 163 -1.38 -7.59 2.94
CA ALA A 163 -1.49 -6.55 1.91
C ALA A 163 -2.22 -5.30 2.42
N LEU A 164 -3.28 -5.45 3.23
CA LEU A 164 -4.00 -4.35 3.85
C LEU A 164 -3.08 -3.55 4.78
N VAL A 165 -2.34 -4.23 5.66
CA VAL A 165 -1.37 -3.61 6.59
C VAL A 165 -0.32 -2.82 5.81
N LEU A 166 0.35 -3.45 4.84
CA LEU A 166 1.39 -2.80 4.03
C LEU A 166 0.84 -1.57 3.28
N ARG A 167 -0.35 -1.69 2.69
CA ARG A 167 -0.98 -0.58 1.98
C ARG A 167 -1.46 0.52 2.93
N ALA A 168 -1.94 0.17 4.13
CA ALA A 168 -2.32 1.15 5.14
C ALA A 168 -1.12 1.96 5.65
N PHE A 169 0.09 1.38 5.70
CA PHE A 169 1.31 2.12 6.03
C PHE A 169 1.64 3.21 5.00
N SER A 170 1.32 3.00 3.72
CA SER A 170 1.48 4.03 2.69
C SER A 170 0.67 5.30 2.96
N LEU A 171 -0.46 5.18 3.68
CA LEU A 171 -1.28 6.34 4.10
C LEU A 171 -0.56 7.22 5.12
N ARG A 172 0.37 6.66 5.92
CA ARG A 172 1.19 7.44 6.87
C ARG A 172 2.37 8.13 6.20
N ALA A 173 2.95 7.53 5.16
CA ALA A 173 4.12 8.06 4.47
C ALA A 173 3.83 9.31 3.62
N ALA A 174 2.58 9.52 3.20
CA ALA A 174 2.18 10.64 2.34
C ALA A 174 2.14 12.03 3.02
N THR A 175 2.65 12.18 4.26
CA THR A 175 2.69 13.47 4.97
C THR A 175 4.10 14.06 4.97
N PRO A 176 4.38 15.15 4.22
CA PRO A 176 5.70 15.81 4.26
C PRO A 176 5.99 16.44 5.63
N PRO A 177 7.27 16.53 6.06
CA PRO A 177 7.65 17.31 7.24
C PRO A 177 7.35 18.79 7.03
N ALA A 178 6.84 19.47 8.07
CA ALA A 178 6.63 20.91 8.03
C ALA A 178 7.99 21.65 7.87
N PRO A 179 8.06 22.72 7.04
CA PRO A 179 9.26 23.54 6.95
C PRO A 179 9.57 24.14 8.33
N ARG A 180 10.86 24.07 8.72
CA ARG A 180 11.39 24.69 9.94
C ARG A 180 11.68 26.16 9.71
#